data_AF-A0A1V5TRB0-F1
#
_entry.id   AF-A0A1V5TRB0-F1
#
_cell.length_a   1.000
_cell.length_b   1.000
_cell.length_c   1.000
_cell.angle_alpha   90.00
_cell.angle_beta   90.00
_cell.angle_gamma   90.00
#
_symmetry.space_group_name_H-M   'P 1'
#
loop_
_entity.id
_entity.type
_entity.pdbx_description
1 polymer ?
#
loop_
_entity_poly.entity_id
_entity_poly.type
_entity_poly.pdbx_seq_one_letter_code
_entity_poly.pdbx_strand_id
1 'polypeptide(L)'
;MIDQWSVLAALRQYADIGERGEAAALPLCRACLCEVRGRLRDAAFCDDARIETAAAGLAFYRLTLRRMGENGGAVRLKAGDVAVERGHETMLAAAVGVRDEALALAAPLLEDRAFHFAKVDV
;
A
#
# COMPACT_ATOMS: atom_id res chain seq x y z
N MET A 1 -8.37 -16.43 5.05
CA MET A 1 -6.96 -16.42 4.61
C MET A 1 -6.76 -15.26 3.67
N ILE A 2 -6.00 -14.26 4.09
CA ILE A 2 -5.68 -13.10 3.24
C ILE A 2 -4.69 -13.56 2.16
N ASP A 3 -4.98 -13.21 0.91
CA ASP A 3 -4.15 -13.51 -0.24
C ASP A 3 -4.01 -12.29 -1.17
N GLN A 4 -3.27 -12.46 -2.27
CA GLN A 4 -3.03 -11.39 -3.24
C GLN A 4 -4.31 -10.86 -3.90
N TRP A 5 -5.37 -11.68 -3.99
CA TRP A 5 -6.65 -11.30 -4.60
C TRP A 5 -7.47 -10.43 -3.66
N SER A 6 -7.45 -10.76 -2.36
CA SER A 6 -8.05 -9.96 -1.30
C SER A 6 -7.40 -8.57 -1.27
N VAL A 7 -6.06 -8.52 -1.28
CA VAL A 7 -5.29 -7.27 -1.34
C VAL A 7 -5.57 -6.49 -2.63
N LEU A 8 -5.75 -7.16 -3.78
CA LEU A 8 -6.15 -6.50 -5.02
C LEU A 8 -7.55 -5.89 -4.91
N ALA A 9 -8.51 -6.60 -4.30
CA ALA A 9 -9.86 -6.09 -4.08
C ALA A 9 -9.85 -4.84 -3.18
N ALA A 10 -9.06 -4.85 -2.10
CA ALA A 10 -8.84 -3.67 -1.26
C ALA A 10 -8.13 -2.55 -2.04
N LEU A 11 -7.12 -2.86 -2.87
CA LEU A 11 -6.41 -1.88 -3.69
C LEU A 11 -7.32 -1.16 -4.69
N ARG A 12 -8.32 -1.85 -5.26
CA ARG A 12 -9.33 -1.25 -6.17
C ARG A 12 -10.19 -0.16 -5.51
N GLN A 13 -10.17 -0.06 -4.18
CA GLN A 13 -10.81 1.06 -3.46
C GLN A 13 -10.01 2.37 -3.60
N TYR A 14 -8.71 2.29 -3.82
CA TYR A 14 -7.80 3.45 -3.92
C TYR A 14 -7.45 3.82 -5.37
N ALA A 15 -7.34 2.81 -6.24
CA ALA A 15 -6.93 2.99 -7.62
C ALA A 15 -7.92 2.38 -8.59
N ASP A 16 -8.16 3.08 -9.70
CA ASP A 16 -8.75 2.47 -10.87
C ASP A 16 -7.71 1.53 -11.53
N ILE A 17 -8.02 0.25 -11.55
CA ILE A 17 -7.21 -0.83 -12.11
C ILE A 17 -8.08 -1.52 -13.14
N GLY A 18 -7.95 -1.11 -14.41
CA GLY A 18 -8.57 -1.85 -15.51
C GLY A 18 -7.96 -3.25 -15.66
N GLU A 19 -8.62 -4.14 -16.42
CA GLU A 19 -8.25 -5.56 -16.55
C GLU A 19 -6.75 -5.80 -16.87
N ARG A 20 -6.16 -4.99 -17.76
CA ARG A 20 -4.73 -5.11 -18.11
C ARG A 20 -3.79 -4.73 -16.96
N GLY A 21 -4.25 -3.86 -16.05
CA GLY A 21 -3.51 -3.45 -14.86
C GLY A 21 -3.51 -4.52 -13.78
N GLU A 22 -4.49 -5.42 -13.75
CA GLU A 22 -4.62 -6.45 -12.72
C GLU A 22 -3.47 -7.47 -12.79
N ALA A 23 -3.09 -7.89 -14.00
CA ALA A 23 -1.98 -8.80 -14.21
C ALA A 23 -0.66 -8.24 -13.66
N ALA A 24 -0.47 -6.92 -13.74
CA ALA A 24 0.70 -6.22 -13.18
C ALA A 24 0.56 -5.92 -11.68
N ALA A 25 -0.67 -5.72 -11.19
CA ALA A 25 -0.96 -5.40 -9.81
C ALA A 25 -0.91 -6.63 -8.90
N LEU A 26 -1.30 -7.82 -9.36
CA LEU A 26 -1.33 -9.04 -8.54
C LEU A 26 0.04 -9.41 -7.93
N PRO A 27 1.15 -9.46 -8.70
CA PRO A 27 2.47 -9.70 -8.13
C PRO A 27 2.89 -8.62 -7.13
N LEU A 28 2.46 -7.36 -7.37
CA LEU A 28 2.73 -6.25 -6.46
C LEU A 28 1.95 -6.41 -5.14
N CYS A 29 0.66 -6.75 -5.21
CA CYS A 29 -0.19 -7.06 -4.05
C CYS A 29 0.42 -8.20 -3.23
N ARG A 30 0.88 -9.27 -3.89
CA ARG A 30 1.57 -10.39 -3.22
C ARG A 30 2.84 -9.94 -2.52
N ALA A 31 3.69 -9.17 -3.19
CA ALA A 31 4.94 -8.69 -2.62
C ALA A 31 4.70 -7.81 -1.38
N CYS A 32 3.74 -6.88 -1.46
CA CYS A 32 3.36 -6.04 -0.33
C CYS A 32 2.78 -6.86 0.83
N LEU A 33 1.94 -7.86 0.55
CA LEU A 33 1.42 -8.75 1.58
C LEU A 33 2.52 -9.54 2.29
N CYS A 34 3.49 -10.09 1.53
CA CYS A 34 4.64 -10.78 2.11
C CYS A 34 5.47 -9.85 3.00
N GLU A 35 5.65 -8.59 2.60
CA GLU A 35 6.41 -7.61 3.37
C GLU A 35 5.72 -7.22 4.68
N VAL A 36 4.41 -6.96 4.65
CA VAL A 36 3.64 -6.68 5.87
C VAL A 36 3.64 -7.90 6.79
N ARG A 37 3.49 -9.11 6.22
CA ARG A 37 3.56 -10.37 6.98
C ARG A 37 4.93 -10.60 7.63
N GLY A 38 6.02 -10.26 6.94
CA GLY A 38 7.38 -10.34 7.46
C GLY A 38 7.71 -9.32 8.56
N ARG A 39 6.76 -8.43 8.86
CA ARG A 39 6.83 -7.46 9.97
C ARG A 39 5.83 -7.77 11.08
N LEU A 40 5.08 -8.87 11.02
CA LEU A 40 4.14 -9.22 12.08
C LEU A 40 4.90 -9.57 13.36
N ARG A 41 4.43 -9.05 14.49
CA ARG A 41 4.96 -9.42 15.81
C ARG A 41 4.56 -10.84 16.24
N ASP A 42 3.49 -11.37 15.66
CA ASP A 42 2.99 -12.72 15.88
C ASP A 42 2.35 -13.24 14.59
N ALA A 43 2.67 -14.47 14.21
CA ALA A 43 2.12 -15.13 13.05
C ALA A 43 0.59 -15.33 13.13
N ALA A 44 0.01 -15.34 14.33
CA ALA A 44 -1.44 -15.42 14.54
C ALA A 44 -2.21 -14.23 13.94
N PHE A 45 -1.56 -13.08 13.73
CA PHE A 45 -2.18 -11.90 13.12
C PHE A 45 -2.21 -11.93 11.59
N CYS A 46 -1.74 -13.00 10.94
CA CYS A 46 -1.58 -13.05 9.49
C CYS A 46 -2.87 -12.95 8.66
N ASP A 47 -4.02 -13.13 9.31
CA ASP A 47 -5.38 -13.05 8.75
C ASP A 47 -6.20 -11.89 9.33
N ASP A 48 -5.60 -10.98 10.10
CA ASP A 48 -6.28 -9.78 10.58
C ASP A 48 -6.53 -8.80 9.41
N ALA A 49 -7.76 -8.28 9.30
CA ALA A 49 -8.16 -7.40 8.20
C ALA A 49 -7.26 -6.14 8.05
N ARG A 50 -6.63 -5.68 9.14
CA ARG A 50 -5.68 -4.56 9.09
C ARG A 50 -4.44 -4.88 8.26
N ILE A 51 -4.06 -6.15 8.13
CA ILE A 51 -2.93 -6.61 7.30
C ILE A 51 -3.28 -6.51 5.81
N GLU A 52 -4.51 -6.83 5.43
CA GLU A 52 -5.02 -6.63 4.08
C GLU A 52 -4.98 -5.15 3.71
N THR A 53 -5.53 -4.28 4.57
CA THR A 53 -5.54 -2.82 4.37
C THR A 53 -4.13 -2.25 4.27
N ALA A 54 -3.22 -2.64 5.17
CA ALA A 54 -1.82 -2.22 5.12
C ALA A 54 -1.11 -2.64 3.83
N ALA A 55 -1.31 -3.88 3.39
CA ALA A 55 -0.74 -4.38 2.14
C ALA A 55 -1.31 -3.62 0.92
N ALA A 56 -2.61 -3.29 0.93
CA ALA A 56 -3.27 -2.54 -0.12
C ALA A 56 -2.77 -1.08 -0.18
N GLY A 57 -2.64 -0.39 0.96
CA GLY A 57 -2.07 0.96 1.03
C GLY A 57 -0.61 1.01 0.54
N LEU A 58 0.19 0.01 0.91
CA LEU A 58 1.56 -0.12 0.41
C LEU A 58 1.61 -0.40 -1.11
N ALA A 59 0.73 -1.27 -1.61
CA ALA A 59 0.62 -1.56 -3.03
C ALA A 59 0.17 -0.31 -3.82
N PHE A 60 -0.75 0.49 -3.28
CA PHE A 60 -1.21 1.73 -3.89
C PHE A 60 -0.08 2.75 -4.05
N TYR A 61 0.71 2.96 -3.00
CA TYR A 61 1.89 3.82 -3.03
C TYR A 61 2.89 3.37 -4.11
N ARG A 62 3.23 2.07 -4.15
CA ARG A 62 4.18 1.53 -5.13
C ARG A 62 3.65 1.57 -6.55
N LEU A 63 2.36 1.30 -6.75
CA LEU A 63 1.72 1.41 -8.05
C LEU A 63 1.75 2.86 -8.55
N THR A 64 1.52 3.81 -7.66
CA THR A 64 1.58 5.25 -7.95
C THR A 64 2.98 5.66 -8.38
N LEU A 65 4.02 5.22 -7.66
CA LEU A 65 5.42 5.44 -8.05
C LEU A 65 5.76 4.85 -9.42
N ARG A 66 5.32 3.61 -9.71
CA ARG A 66 5.55 2.97 -11.01
C ARG A 66 4.90 3.75 -12.14
N ARG A 67 3.64 4.17 -11.97
CA ARG A 67 2.91 4.96 -12.98
C ARG A 67 3.57 6.32 -13.25
N MET A 68 4.18 6.94 -12.24
CA MET A 68 4.97 8.18 -12.43
C MET A 68 6.27 7.94 -13.19
N GLY A 69 6.94 6.81 -12.96
CA GLY A 69 8.19 6.45 -13.64
C GLY A 69 8.00 5.96 -15.07
N GLU A 70 6.86 5.35 -15.38
CA GLU A 70 6.61 4.71 -16.68
C GLU A 70 6.15 5.68 -17.78
N ASN A 71 5.51 6.82 -17.45
CA ASN A 71 5.16 7.86 -18.41
C ASN A 71 4.85 9.18 -17.68
N GLY A 72 5.22 10.32 -18.27
CA GLY A 72 4.81 11.67 -17.84
C GLY A 72 3.30 11.96 -17.92
N GLY A 73 2.45 10.93 -17.87
CA GLY A 73 0.99 11.00 -17.96
C GLY A 73 0.31 11.03 -16.61
N ALA A 74 -0.85 11.70 -16.55
CA ALA A 74 -1.65 11.81 -15.34
C ALA A 74 -2.04 10.43 -14.80
N VAL A 75 -1.78 10.21 -13.51
CA VAL A 75 -2.25 9.01 -12.82
C VAL A 75 -3.73 9.23 -12.46
N ARG A 76 -4.58 8.22 -12.60
CA ARG A 76 -6.00 8.31 -12.20
C ARG A 76 -6.18 7.82 -10.77
N LEU A 77 -6.71 8.70 -9.92
CA LEU A 77 -7.11 8.39 -8.55
C LEU A 77 -8.60 8.10 -8.52
N LYS A 78 -8.99 7.08 -7.74
CA LYS A 78 -10.40 6.85 -7.43
C LYS A 78 -10.73 7.57 -6.13
N ALA A 79 -11.60 8.58 -6.20
CA ALA A 79 -12.16 9.27 -5.04
C ALA A 79 -13.69 9.08 -5.07
N GLY A 80 -14.19 8.05 -4.40
CA GLY A 80 -15.58 7.61 -4.56
C GLY A 80 -15.82 6.97 -5.94
N ASP A 81 -16.84 7.44 -6.67
CA ASP A 81 -17.17 6.97 -8.02
C ASP A 81 -16.54 7.80 -9.16
N VAL A 82 -15.71 8.79 -8.83
CA VAL A 82 -15.10 9.69 -9.83
C VAL A 82 -13.59 9.46 -9.90
N ALA A 83 -13.08 9.26 -11.13
CA ALA A 83 -11.66 9.23 -11.42
C ALA A 83 -11.13 10.65 -11.67
N VAL A 84 -10.21 11.13 -10.84
CA VAL A 84 -9.64 12.49 -10.98
C VAL A 84 -8.19 12.40 -11.46
N GLU A 85 -7.86 13.12 -12.53
CA GLU A 85 -6.48 13.37 -12.97
C GLU A 85 -5.89 14.54 -12.17
N ARG A 86 -4.85 14.28 -11.39
CA ARG A 86 -4.12 15.31 -10.63
C ARG A 86 -2.63 15.30 -10.99
N GLY A 87 -1.96 16.43 -10.76
CA GLY A 87 -0.51 16.55 -10.93
C GLY A 87 0.26 15.55 -10.05
N HIS A 88 1.40 15.08 -10.52
CA HIS A 88 2.17 13.97 -9.92
C HIS A 88 2.55 14.21 -8.45
N GLU A 89 2.83 15.44 -8.03
CA GLU A 89 3.17 15.75 -6.63
C GLU A 89 1.98 15.54 -5.69
N THR A 90 0.80 16.05 -6.06
CA THR A 90 -0.42 15.90 -5.24
C THR A 90 -0.90 14.45 -5.18
N MET A 91 -0.66 13.69 -6.26
CA MET A 91 -0.91 12.26 -6.39
C MET A 91 -0.04 11.46 -5.41
N LEU A 92 1.26 11.76 -5.38
CA LEU A 92 2.20 11.08 -4.50
C LEU A 92 1.87 11.36 -3.04
N ALA A 93 1.56 12.63 -2.70
CA ALA A 93 1.17 13.01 -1.35
C ALA A 93 -0.09 12.26 -0.87
N ALA A 94 -1.10 12.13 -1.73
CA ALA A 94 -2.29 11.34 -1.42
C ALA A 94 -1.97 9.86 -1.20
N ALA A 95 -1.11 9.28 -2.05
CA ALA A 95 -0.69 7.88 -1.91
C ALA A 95 0.16 7.62 -0.66
N VAL A 96 1.00 8.58 -0.27
CA VAL A 96 1.73 8.56 1.02
C VAL A 96 0.75 8.60 2.19
N GLY A 97 -0.24 9.50 2.16
CA GLY A 97 -1.26 9.58 3.20
C GLY A 97 -2.02 8.27 3.41
N VAL A 98 -2.55 7.69 2.32
CA VAL A 98 -3.27 6.40 2.37
C VAL A 98 -2.37 5.27 2.90
N ARG A 99 -1.11 5.22 2.47
CA ARG A 99 -0.15 4.23 2.97
C ARG A 99 0.09 4.39 4.47
N ASP A 100 0.32 5.61 4.93
CA ASP A 100 0.67 5.89 6.33
C ASP A 100 -0.52 5.63 7.25
N GLU A 101 -1.74 6.01 6.85
CA GLU A 101 -2.97 5.66 7.57
C GLU A 101 -3.17 4.14 7.67
N ALA A 102 -3.02 3.43 6.55
CA ALA A 102 -3.17 1.97 6.51
C ALA A 102 -2.13 1.25 7.39
N LEU A 103 -0.88 1.73 7.40
CA LEU A 103 0.18 1.19 8.25
C LEU A 103 -0.03 1.56 9.72
N ALA A 104 -0.53 2.76 10.02
CA ALA A 104 -0.83 3.19 11.39
C ALA A 104 -1.93 2.31 12.02
N LEU A 105 -2.95 1.95 11.25
CA LEU A 105 -3.99 1.01 11.69
C LEU A 105 -3.42 -0.37 12.04
N ALA A 106 -2.46 -0.85 11.25
CA ALA A 106 -1.78 -2.13 11.46
C ALA A 106 -0.67 -2.06 12.52
N ALA A 107 -0.22 -0.87 12.95
CA ALA A 107 0.93 -0.70 13.84
C ALA A 107 0.88 -1.58 15.12
N PRO A 108 -0.27 -1.77 15.80
CA PRO A 108 -0.33 -2.66 16.96
C PRO A 108 -0.04 -4.14 16.66
N LEU A 109 -0.07 -4.55 15.40
CA LEU A 109 0.17 -5.94 14.95
C LEU A 109 1.58 -6.16 14.41
N LEU A 110 2.30 -5.07 14.15
CA LEU A 110 3.63 -5.12 13.57
C LEU A 110 4.68 -5.09 14.68
N GLU A 111 5.83 -5.70 14.42
CA GLU A 111 7.03 -5.51 15.21
C GLU A 111 7.42 -4.04 15.20
N ASP A 112 7.67 -3.51 16.39
CA ASP A 112 8.24 -2.18 16.53
C ASP A 112 9.72 -2.22 16.15
N ARG A 113 10.02 -1.94 14.87
CA ARG A 113 11.38 -1.77 14.38
C ARG A 113 11.89 -0.33 14.54
N ALA A 114 11.14 0.55 15.21
CA ALA A 114 11.47 1.97 15.33
C ALA A 114 12.45 2.31 16.47
N PHE A 115 12.95 1.33 17.23
CA PHE A 115 13.94 1.60 18.27
C PHE A 115 15.38 1.42 17.78
N HIS A 116 15.88 2.41 17.03
CA HIS A 116 17.32 2.67 16.93
C HIS A 116 17.68 3.87 17.83
N PHE A 117 18.01 3.61 19.10
CA PHE A 117 18.74 4.60 19.89
C PHE A 117 20.17 4.66 19.37
N ALA A 118 20.45 5.54 18.40
CA ALA A 118 21.81 5.95 18.15
C ALA A 118 22.20 6.80 19.37
N LYS A 119 22.90 6.20 20.33
CA LYS A 119 23.53 6.94 21.41
C LYS A 119 24.47 7.94 20.74
N VAL A 120 24.13 9.23 20.78
CA VAL A 120 25.10 10.29 20.48
C VAL A 120 25.88 10.45 21.77
N ASP A 121 27.07 9.85 21.83
CA ASP A 121 28.02 10.19 22.87
C ASP A 121 28.41 11.67 22.65
N VAL A 122 28.14 12.52 23.66
CA VAL A 122 28.58 13.92 23.74
C VAL A 122 29.78 14.00 24.67
#